data_AF-A0A7Y6YMN0-F1
#
_entry.id   AF-A0A7Y6YMN0-F1
#
_cell.length_a   1.000
_cell.length_b   1.000
_cell.length_c   1.000
_cell.angle_alpha   90.00
_cell.angle_beta   90.00
_cell.angle_gamma   90.00
#
_symmetry.space_group_name_H-M   'P 1'
#
loop_
_entity.id
_entity.type
_entity.pdbx_description
1 polymer ?
#
loop_
_entity_poly.entity_id
_entity_poly.type
_entity_poly.pdbx_seq_one_letter_code
_entity_poly.pdbx_strand_id
1 'polypeptide(L)'
;MKLAYFAAALAALAAGQSAQAGGSHAAAHAEPLLSDAKEGIAADTDIRSVQASRSGGHVTFRMETGGAAGSTVPAATGSLGGAGVQAYVWPLSLDPSAAGFEAGSGTLALVATAHPDFDDTPLFDENGDGDLANDGAGWHSHWVVLTPNDGCGEGMLSVKDIPEGAAPALPATWPGLPLYIDSPGYSPVLNGKEVSLTVPLAAEALAFDGVTAGLQVNANIHAPLLCVTDVFDIASGDLSLPGKLE
;
A
#
# COMPACT_ATOMS: atom_id res chain seq x y z
N MET A 1 -79.43 26.71 8.53
CA MET A 1 -79.53 27.17 9.94
C MET A 1 -79.80 25.96 10.83
N LYS A 2 -78.83 25.57 11.66
CA LYS A 2 -78.81 24.58 12.78
C LYS A 2 -77.42 23.92 12.80
N LEU A 3 -76.48 24.42 13.59
CA LEU A 3 -76.18 24.06 14.99
C LEU A 3 -75.97 22.55 15.24
N ALA A 4 -74.68 22.22 15.31
CA ALA A 4 -73.92 21.23 16.10
C ALA A 4 -74.64 20.15 16.93
N TYR A 5 -74.06 18.93 16.91
CA TYR A 5 -73.81 18.12 18.10
C TYR A 5 -72.51 17.30 17.97
N PHE A 6 -71.81 17.22 19.10
CA PHE A 6 -70.52 16.57 19.39
C PHE A 6 -70.52 15.04 19.20
N ALA A 7 -69.36 14.48 18.81
CA ALA A 7 -68.88 13.21 19.35
C ALA A 7 -67.35 13.13 19.23
N ALA A 8 -66.69 12.97 20.38
CA ALA A 8 -65.25 12.82 20.53
C ALA A 8 -64.79 11.39 20.16
N ALA A 9 -63.59 11.28 19.59
CA ALA A 9 -62.85 10.03 19.56
C ALA A 9 -61.36 10.32 19.82
N LEU A 10 -60.87 9.69 20.90
CA LEU A 10 -59.48 9.67 21.38
C LEU A 10 -58.51 9.27 20.26
N ALA A 11 -57.50 10.11 20.00
CA ALA A 11 -56.30 9.71 19.27
C ALA A 11 -55.19 9.42 20.29
N ALA A 12 -54.80 8.15 20.42
CA ALA A 12 -53.66 7.75 21.24
C ALA A 12 -52.36 8.25 20.58
N LEU A 13 -51.59 9.06 21.32
CA LEU A 13 -50.20 9.36 20.99
C LEU A 13 -49.36 8.10 21.21
N ALA A 14 -48.89 7.48 20.12
CA ALA A 14 -47.70 6.64 20.15
C ALA A 14 -46.52 7.51 19.74
N ALA A 15 -45.80 8.06 20.73
CA ALA A 15 -44.48 8.64 20.50
C ALA A 15 -43.52 7.49 20.18
N GLY A 16 -43.26 7.27 18.90
CA GLY A 16 -42.15 6.44 18.46
C GLY A 16 -40.85 7.14 18.85
N GLN A 17 -40.23 6.67 19.94
CA GLN A 17 -38.87 7.07 20.28
C GLN A 17 -37.94 6.44 19.24
N SER A 18 -37.39 7.27 18.35
CA SER A 18 -36.21 6.90 17.57
C SER A 18 -35.04 6.79 18.53
N ALA A 19 -34.75 5.56 18.96
CA ALA A 19 -33.50 5.24 19.61
C ALA A 19 -32.38 5.35 18.57
N GLN A 20 -31.72 6.50 18.50
CA GLN A 20 -30.38 6.59 17.93
C GLN A 20 -29.43 5.84 18.88
N ALA A 21 -29.23 4.55 18.63
CA ALA A 21 -28.09 3.82 19.18
C ALA A 21 -26.86 4.24 18.36
N GLY A 22 -25.91 4.89 19.03
CA GLY A 22 -24.67 5.37 18.43
C GLY A 22 -23.69 4.26 18.06
N GLY A 23 -22.82 4.58 17.10
CA GLY A 23 -21.52 3.93 16.90
C GLY A 23 -21.55 2.61 16.14
N SER A 24 -21.95 2.61 14.87
CA SER A 24 -21.55 1.53 13.98
C SER A 24 -20.08 1.76 13.61
N HIS A 25 -19.19 0.88 14.07
CA HIS A 25 -17.90 0.64 13.43
C HIS A 25 -18.17 -0.02 12.07
N ALA A 26 -18.77 0.71 11.14
CA ALA A 26 -19.10 0.17 9.83
C ALA A 26 -17.81 -0.18 9.11
N ALA A 27 -17.68 -1.44 8.67
CA ALA A 27 -16.65 -1.82 7.73
C ALA A 27 -16.92 -1.09 6.41
N ALA A 28 -15.93 -0.35 5.92
CA ALA A 28 -16.00 0.28 4.60
C ALA A 28 -15.25 -0.60 3.60
N HIS A 29 -15.82 -0.76 2.40
CA HIS A 29 -15.20 -1.52 1.34
C HIS A 29 -15.17 -0.66 0.08
N ALA A 30 -14.02 -0.57 -0.55
CA ALA A 30 -13.92 -0.05 -1.90
C ALA A 30 -14.49 -1.07 -2.89
N GLU A 31 -15.14 -0.59 -3.94
CA GLU A 31 -15.43 -1.44 -5.09
C GLU A 31 -14.11 -1.96 -5.69
N PRO A 32 -14.02 -3.25 -6.09
CA PRO A 32 -12.81 -3.77 -6.71
C PRO A 32 -12.48 -3.03 -8.01
N LEU A 33 -11.25 -2.54 -8.12
CA LEU A 33 -10.68 -2.08 -9.37
C LEU A 33 -10.29 -3.32 -10.18
N LEU A 34 -10.99 -3.59 -11.27
CA LEU A 34 -10.69 -4.71 -12.16
C LEU A 34 -9.64 -4.29 -13.20
N SER A 35 -8.74 -5.21 -13.52
CA SER A 35 -7.72 -5.05 -14.57
C SER A 35 -7.87 -6.14 -15.61
N ASP A 36 -7.70 -5.77 -16.88
CA ASP A 36 -7.73 -6.72 -17.99
C ASP A 36 -6.46 -7.58 -17.98
N ALA A 37 -6.61 -8.87 -18.29
CA ALA A 37 -5.47 -9.78 -18.33
C ALA A 37 -4.44 -9.34 -19.39
N LYS A 38 -3.16 -9.31 -18.99
CA LYS A 38 -2.06 -8.89 -19.83
C LYS A 38 -1.19 -10.06 -20.26
N GLU A 39 -0.93 -10.15 -21.56
CA GLU A 39 -0.04 -11.17 -22.13
C GLU A 39 1.43 -10.72 -22.11
N GLY A 40 2.35 -11.69 -22.07
CA GLY A 40 3.79 -11.42 -22.17
C GLY A 40 4.49 -11.06 -20.86
N ILE A 41 3.78 -11.09 -19.73
CA ILE A 41 4.34 -10.93 -18.38
C ILE A 41 4.11 -12.20 -17.54
N ALA A 42 4.81 -12.30 -16.41
CA ALA A 42 4.62 -13.41 -15.48
C ALA A 42 3.20 -13.37 -14.88
N ALA A 43 2.58 -14.53 -14.70
CA ALA A 43 1.18 -14.57 -14.27
C ALA A 43 0.97 -13.97 -12.87
N ASP A 44 1.96 -14.03 -12.00
CA ASP A 44 1.92 -13.45 -10.66
C ASP A 44 2.26 -11.95 -10.62
N THR A 45 2.58 -11.34 -11.76
CA THR A 45 2.71 -9.88 -11.92
C THR A 45 1.57 -9.27 -12.76
N ASP A 46 0.73 -10.10 -13.38
CA ASP A 46 -0.47 -9.69 -14.13
C ASP A 46 -1.64 -9.44 -13.17
N ILE A 47 -2.05 -8.19 -13.01
CA ILE A 47 -3.07 -7.79 -12.03
C ILE A 47 -4.46 -8.13 -12.59
N ARG A 48 -5.32 -8.71 -11.75
CA ARG A 48 -6.73 -9.03 -12.08
C ARG A 48 -7.71 -8.19 -11.30
N SER A 49 -7.41 -7.91 -10.04
CA SER A 49 -8.17 -6.95 -9.26
C SER A 49 -7.34 -6.32 -8.14
N VAL A 50 -7.74 -5.12 -7.74
CA VAL A 50 -7.19 -4.41 -6.57
C VAL A 50 -8.35 -3.92 -5.71
N GLN A 51 -8.26 -4.10 -4.40
CA GLN A 51 -9.28 -3.66 -3.47
C GLN A 51 -8.67 -3.15 -2.17
N ALA A 52 -9.34 -2.21 -1.53
CA ALA A 52 -9.05 -1.79 -0.16
C ALA A 52 -10.31 -1.91 0.70
N SER A 53 -10.14 -2.24 1.98
CA SER A 53 -11.23 -2.26 2.96
C SER A 53 -10.76 -1.73 4.30
N ARG A 54 -11.66 -1.12 5.06
CA ARG A 54 -11.37 -0.52 6.37
C ARG A 54 -12.19 -1.21 7.45
N SER A 55 -11.52 -1.57 8.54
CA SER A 55 -12.15 -2.11 9.74
C SER A 55 -11.45 -1.55 10.98
N GLY A 56 -12.19 -0.77 11.78
CA GLY A 56 -11.60 -0.03 12.89
C GLY A 56 -10.53 0.96 12.42
N GLY A 57 -9.35 0.93 13.06
CA GLY A 57 -8.19 1.76 12.68
C GLY A 57 -7.26 1.11 11.66
N HIS A 58 -7.69 0.07 10.95
CA HIS A 58 -6.87 -0.67 10.00
C HIS A 58 -7.46 -0.62 8.60
N VAL A 59 -6.58 -0.61 7.60
CA VAL A 59 -6.91 -0.77 6.19
C VAL A 59 -6.21 -2.00 5.66
N THR A 60 -6.97 -2.88 5.01
CA THR A 60 -6.46 -4.04 4.28
C THR A 60 -6.48 -3.74 2.80
N PHE A 61 -5.30 -3.69 2.20
CA PHE A 61 -5.08 -3.64 0.75
C PHE A 61 -4.93 -5.05 0.20
N ARG A 62 -5.50 -5.30 -0.97
CA ARG A 62 -5.54 -6.61 -1.62
C ARG A 62 -5.28 -6.46 -3.10
N MET A 63 -4.53 -7.38 -3.66
CA MET A 63 -4.30 -7.51 -5.10
C MET A 63 -4.41 -8.99 -5.48
N GLU A 64 -5.25 -9.27 -6.48
CA GLU A 64 -5.36 -10.60 -7.10
C GLU A 64 -4.60 -10.58 -8.42
N THR A 65 -3.82 -11.63 -8.67
CA THR A 65 -2.96 -11.77 -9.85
C THR A 65 -3.44 -12.92 -10.76
N GLY A 66 -2.91 -13.02 -11.97
CA GLY A 66 -3.24 -14.09 -12.91
C GLY A 66 -2.79 -15.49 -12.44
N GLY A 67 -1.70 -15.55 -11.67
CA GLY A 67 -1.00 -16.74 -11.19
C GLY A 67 -0.88 -16.78 -9.68
N ALA A 68 0.00 -17.62 -9.15
CA ALA A 68 0.23 -17.69 -7.70
C ALA A 68 1.09 -16.51 -7.23
N ALA A 69 0.56 -15.64 -6.38
CA ALA A 69 1.24 -14.44 -5.91
C ALA A 69 2.60 -14.78 -5.26
N GLY A 70 3.60 -13.96 -5.53
CA GLY A 70 4.95 -14.09 -5.01
C GLY A 70 5.79 -15.24 -5.58
N SER A 71 5.40 -15.79 -6.72
CA SER A 71 6.17 -16.86 -7.38
C SER A 71 7.43 -16.34 -8.07
N THR A 72 7.42 -15.09 -8.50
CA THR A 72 8.54 -14.37 -9.10
C THR A 72 9.28 -13.63 -7.99
N VAL A 73 10.53 -14.01 -7.76
CA VAL A 73 11.45 -13.34 -6.83
C VAL A 73 12.77 -13.09 -7.57
N PRO A 74 13.45 -11.95 -7.35
CA PRO A 74 14.71 -11.66 -8.01
C PRO A 74 15.78 -12.74 -7.70
N ALA A 75 16.68 -12.96 -8.64
CA ALA A 75 17.84 -13.82 -8.38
C ALA A 75 18.82 -13.09 -7.45
N ALA A 76 19.31 -13.80 -6.43
CA ALA A 76 20.36 -13.28 -5.55
C ALA A 76 21.64 -12.98 -6.32
N THR A 77 22.17 -11.79 -6.10
CA THR A 77 23.44 -11.29 -6.66
C THR A 77 24.59 -11.38 -5.65
N GLY A 78 24.27 -11.48 -4.35
CA GLY A 78 25.22 -11.52 -3.25
C GLY A 78 25.76 -10.16 -2.83
N SER A 79 25.21 -9.05 -3.34
CA SER A 79 25.61 -7.69 -2.98
C SER A 79 24.44 -6.71 -3.09
N LEU A 80 24.41 -5.70 -2.21
CA LEU A 80 23.42 -4.62 -2.27
C LEU A 80 23.41 -3.90 -3.63
N GLY A 81 24.58 -3.53 -4.15
CA GLY A 81 24.68 -2.85 -5.44
C GLY A 81 24.28 -3.77 -6.60
N GLY A 82 23.24 -3.39 -7.34
CA GLY A 82 22.69 -4.19 -8.45
C GLY A 82 21.61 -5.18 -8.03
N ALA A 83 21.32 -5.31 -6.73
CA ALA A 83 20.27 -6.18 -6.21
C ALA A 83 18.90 -5.84 -6.82
N GLY A 84 18.17 -6.89 -7.21
CA GLY A 84 16.80 -6.75 -7.68
C GLY A 84 15.80 -6.78 -6.53
N VAL A 85 14.69 -6.06 -6.72
CA VAL A 85 13.53 -6.09 -5.83
C VAL A 85 12.29 -6.37 -6.68
N GLN A 86 11.47 -7.34 -6.26
CA GLN A 86 10.13 -7.52 -6.81
C GLN A 86 9.14 -6.85 -5.87
N ALA A 87 8.16 -6.13 -6.42
CA ALA A 87 7.18 -5.39 -5.62
C ALA A 87 5.73 -5.56 -6.10
N TYR A 88 4.83 -5.69 -5.13
CA TYR A 88 3.41 -5.35 -5.23
C TYR A 88 3.21 -4.00 -4.57
N VAL A 89 2.66 -3.03 -5.30
CA VAL A 89 2.63 -1.62 -4.90
C VAL A 89 1.20 -1.12 -4.89
N TRP A 90 0.81 -0.43 -3.82
CA TRP A 90 -0.43 0.33 -3.71
C TRP A 90 -0.09 1.82 -3.53
N PRO A 91 0.00 2.60 -4.62
CA PRO A 91 0.15 4.04 -4.55
C PRO A 91 -1.12 4.68 -3.99
N LEU A 92 -0.97 5.65 -3.10
CA LEU A 92 -2.07 6.29 -2.39
C LEU A 92 -2.12 7.79 -2.68
N SER A 93 -3.31 8.38 -2.58
CA SER A 93 -3.49 9.84 -2.60
C SER A 93 -3.15 10.52 -1.27
N LEU A 94 -2.72 9.75 -0.26
CA LEU A 94 -2.38 10.28 1.05
C LEU A 94 -1.05 11.01 1.00
N ASP A 95 -0.95 12.07 1.80
CA ASP A 95 0.32 12.75 2.00
C ASP A 95 1.30 11.81 2.71
N PRO A 96 2.61 11.82 2.38
CA PRO A 96 3.60 10.98 3.05
C PRO A 96 3.65 11.11 4.58
N SER A 97 3.19 12.24 5.14
CA SER A 97 3.07 12.41 6.60
C SER A 97 2.08 11.45 7.26
N ALA A 98 1.14 10.84 6.51
CA ALA A 98 0.27 9.78 7.02
C ALA A 98 1.07 8.54 7.49
N ALA A 99 2.26 8.33 6.94
CA ALA A 99 3.20 7.27 7.35
C ALA A 99 4.40 7.82 8.16
N GLY A 100 4.39 9.11 8.52
CA GLY A 100 5.46 9.73 9.32
C GLY A 100 6.64 10.29 8.50
N PHE A 101 6.56 10.32 7.18
CA PHE A 101 7.55 11.01 6.34
C PHE A 101 7.30 12.53 6.30
N GLU A 102 8.28 13.27 5.80
CA GLU A 102 8.14 14.69 5.48
C GLU A 102 6.95 14.95 4.54
N ALA A 103 6.10 15.91 4.89
CA ALA A 103 4.90 16.24 4.11
C ALA A 103 5.24 16.77 2.71
N GLY A 104 4.42 16.46 1.72
CA GLY A 104 4.61 16.88 0.33
C GLY A 104 5.89 16.34 -0.32
N SER A 105 6.48 15.28 0.25
CA SER A 105 7.77 14.75 -0.21
C SER A 105 7.69 13.94 -1.51
N GLY A 106 6.51 13.49 -1.92
CA GLY A 106 6.27 12.71 -3.13
C GLY A 106 4.96 11.93 -3.05
N THR A 107 4.86 10.84 -3.80
CA THR A 107 3.73 9.90 -3.76
C THR A 107 3.97 8.85 -2.70
N LEU A 108 3.08 8.76 -1.70
CA LEU A 108 3.11 7.67 -0.72
C LEU A 108 2.65 6.37 -1.37
N ALA A 109 3.38 5.29 -1.14
CA ALA A 109 2.97 3.95 -1.55
C ALA A 109 3.20 2.96 -0.42
N LEU A 110 2.23 2.06 -0.25
CA LEU A 110 2.42 0.83 0.50
C LEU A 110 2.99 -0.22 -0.45
N VAL A 111 4.02 -0.95 -0.03
CA VAL A 111 4.61 -2.00 -0.85
C VAL A 111 4.74 -3.29 -0.08
N ALA A 112 4.53 -4.41 -0.78
CA ALA A 112 5.05 -5.70 -0.38
C ALA A 112 6.21 -6.04 -1.32
N THR A 113 7.37 -6.40 -0.77
CA THR A 113 8.62 -6.60 -1.51
C THR A 113 9.27 -7.92 -1.17
N ALA A 114 10.07 -8.43 -2.09
CA ALA A 114 11.01 -9.52 -1.85
C ALA A 114 12.37 -9.20 -2.50
N HIS A 115 13.44 -9.30 -1.72
CA HIS A 115 14.81 -9.04 -2.18
C HIS A 115 15.85 -9.89 -1.41
N PRO A 116 16.44 -10.92 -2.04
CA PRO A 116 17.30 -11.87 -1.34
C PRO A 116 18.67 -11.34 -0.90
N ASP A 117 19.04 -10.12 -1.30
CA ASP A 117 20.43 -9.63 -1.24
C ASP A 117 20.72 -8.66 -0.09
N PHE A 118 19.70 -8.13 0.56
CA PHE A 118 19.86 -7.18 1.66
C PHE A 118 18.71 -7.26 2.65
N ASP A 119 18.99 -6.88 3.89
CA ASP A 119 18.03 -6.78 4.97
C ASP A 119 17.82 -5.30 5.28
N ASP A 120 16.59 -4.84 5.07
CA ASP A 120 16.13 -3.50 5.37
C ASP A 120 15.03 -3.50 6.44
N THR A 121 14.91 -4.59 7.21
CA THR A 121 13.95 -4.78 8.31
C THR A 121 14.66 -5.07 9.64
N PRO A 122 15.69 -4.28 10.04
CA PRO A 122 16.61 -4.63 11.13
C PRO A 122 15.97 -4.70 12.54
N LEU A 123 14.67 -4.40 12.65
CA LEU A 123 13.90 -4.43 13.89
C LEU A 123 12.99 -5.67 14.00
N PHE A 124 12.83 -6.45 12.94
CA PHE A 124 11.84 -7.52 12.84
C PHE A 124 12.44 -8.82 12.32
N ASP A 125 12.11 -9.93 12.99
CA ASP A 125 12.44 -11.30 12.59
C ASP A 125 11.30 -11.81 11.71
N GLU A 126 11.43 -11.63 10.40
CA GLU A 126 10.38 -11.86 9.42
C GLU A 126 10.21 -13.34 9.10
N ASN A 127 11.27 -14.13 9.24
CA ASN A 127 11.25 -15.57 8.99
C ASN A 127 11.05 -16.41 10.27
N GLY A 128 11.20 -15.81 11.45
CA GLY A 128 10.95 -16.41 12.76
C GLY A 128 12.08 -17.30 13.28
N ASP A 129 13.31 -17.17 12.76
CA ASP A 129 14.47 -17.97 13.15
C ASP A 129 15.28 -17.38 14.33
N GLY A 130 14.95 -16.14 14.73
CA GLY A 130 15.58 -15.41 15.83
C GLY A 130 16.79 -14.57 15.43
N ASP A 131 17.12 -14.44 14.14
CA ASP A 131 18.23 -13.66 13.60
C ASP A 131 17.76 -12.47 12.75
N LEU A 132 17.59 -11.31 13.40
CA LEU A 132 17.16 -10.01 12.83
C LEU A 132 18.06 -9.44 11.71
N ALA A 133 19.07 -10.17 11.26
CA ALA A 133 20.05 -9.74 10.27
C ALA A 133 19.95 -10.51 8.95
N ASN A 134 18.96 -11.39 8.80
CA ASN A 134 18.83 -12.27 7.64
C ASN A 134 17.43 -12.28 6.98
N ASP A 135 16.64 -11.22 7.18
CA ASP A 135 15.18 -11.27 6.96
C ASP A 135 14.67 -10.84 5.57
N GLY A 136 15.52 -10.27 4.71
CA GLY A 136 15.07 -9.71 3.42
C GLY A 136 14.62 -10.69 2.32
N ALA A 137 14.89 -12.00 2.48
CA ALA A 137 14.56 -13.00 1.45
C ALA A 137 13.06 -13.35 1.38
N GLY A 138 12.33 -13.12 2.47
CA GLY A 138 10.88 -13.29 2.52
C GLY A 138 10.13 -12.16 1.83
N TRP A 139 8.81 -12.31 1.71
CA TRP A 139 7.95 -11.18 1.35
C TRP A 139 7.64 -10.37 2.61
N HIS A 140 8.00 -9.09 2.62
CA HIS A 140 7.74 -8.15 3.70
C HIS A 140 7.16 -6.85 3.17
N SER A 141 6.95 -5.86 4.05
CA SER A 141 6.33 -4.60 3.64
C SER A 141 7.09 -3.36 4.05
N HIS A 142 6.88 -2.32 3.24
CA HIS A 142 7.35 -0.97 3.52
C HIS A 142 6.29 0.07 3.23
N TRP A 143 6.46 1.23 3.85
CA TRP A 143 6.02 2.47 3.26
C TRP A 143 7.18 3.09 2.48
N VAL A 144 6.91 3.60 1.28
CA VAL A 144 7.91 4.31 0.48
C VAL A 144 7.34 5.61 -0.06
N VAL A 145 8.24 6.57 -0.33
CA VAL A 145 7.89 7.77 -1.09
C VAL A 145 8.51 7.69 -2.48
N LEU A 146 7.67 7.69 -3.51
CA LEU A 146 8.07 7.66 -4.91
C LEU A 146 8.16 9.09 -5.47
N THR A 147 9.19 9.34 -6.27
CA THR A 147 9.37 10.60 -7.00
C THR A 147 9.86 10.36 -8.43
N PRO A 148 9.46 11.21 -9.41
CA PRO A 148 10.11 11.24 -10.71
C PRO A 148 11.61 11.45 -10.58
N ASN A 149 12.38 10.65 -11.29
CA ASN A 149 13.82 10.67 -11.22
C ASN A 149 14.47 10.25 -12.56
N ASP A 150 14.85 11.24 -13.36
CA ASP A 150 15.48 11.00 -14.66
C ASP A 150 16.86 10.32 -14.55
N GLY A 151 17.45 10.29 -13.35
CA GLY A 151 18.65 9.50 -13.07
C GLY A 151 18.44 7.98 -13.22
N CYS A 152 17.19 7.52 -13.13
CA CYS A 152 16.78 6.14 -13.40
C CYS A 152 16.36 5.92 -14.87
N GLY A 153 16.34 6.97 -15.69
CA GLY A 153 15.77 6.98 -17.03
C GLY A 153 14.68 8.04 -17.15
N GLU A 154 14.53 8.62 -18.34
CA GLU A 154 13.56 9.70 -18.60
C GLU A 154 12.14 9.29 -18.21
N GLY A 155 11.52 10.05 -17.30
CA GLY A 155 10.15 9.79 -16.84
C GLY A 155 9.99 8.61 -15.88
N MET A 156 11.09 7.98 -15.44
CA MET A 156 11.06 6.89 -14.48
C MET A 156 10.89 7.39 -13.04
N LEU A 157 10.47 6.48 -12.15
CA LEU A 157 10.35 6.74 -10.72
C LEU A 157 11.52 6.11 -9.96
N SER A 158 11.85 6.70 -8.81
CA SER A 158 12.71 6.08 -7.80
C SER A 158 12.02 6.14 -6.44
N VAL A 159 12.46 5.30 -5.51
CA VAL A 159 12.28 5.63 -4.09
C VAL A 159 13.12 6.89 -3.82
N LYS A 160 12.54 7.86 -3.14
CA LYS A 160 13.17 9.17 -2.95
C LYS A 160 14.43 9.05 -2.11
N ASP A 161 15.55 9.55 -2.64
CA ASP A 161 16.81 9.63 -1.91
C ASP A 161 16.79 10.71 -0.80
N ILE A 162 17.56 10.46 0.25
CA ILE A 162 17.87 11.44 1.30
C ILE A 162 19.27 11.99 0.99
N PRO A 163 19.40 13.29 0.62
CA PRO A 163 20.71 13.88 0.36
C PRO A 163 21.63 13.83 1.59
N GLU A 164 22.94 13.71 1.35
CA GLU A 164 23.93 13.73 2.43
C GLU A 164 23.78 15.00 3.30
N GLY A 165 23.70 14.80 4.61
CA GLY A 165 23.51 15.88 5.58
C GLY A 165 22.07 16.39 5.74
N ALA A 166 21.10 15.89 4.96
CA ALA A 166 19.69 16.17 5.18
C ALA A 166 19.17 15.38 6.40
N ALA A 167 18.19 15.96 7.10
CA ALA A 167 17.51 15.35 8.24
C ALA A 167 15.99 15.55 8.11
N PRO A 168 15.34 14.91 7.12
CA PRO A 168 13.89 15.02 6.95
C PRO A 168 13.13 14.30 8.08
N ALA A 169 11.84 14.57 8.21
CA ALA A 169 10.97 13.72 9.00
C ALA A 169 10.91 12.30 8.40
N LEU A 170 11.13 11.30 9.25
CA LEU A 170 11.13 9.88 8.93
C LEU A 170 10.34 9.12 10.01
N PRO A 171 9.69 8.00 9.66
CA PRO A 171 9.05 7.13 10.62
C PRO A 171 10.04 6.56 11.65
N ALA A 172 9.52 6.16 12.81
CA ALA A 172 10.33 5.58 13.88
C ALA A 172 10.99 4.24 13.51
N THR A 173 10.44 3.55 12.51
CA THR A 173 10.87 2.26 11.96
C THR A 173 11.73 2.41 10.70
N TRP A 174 12.27 3.60 10.44
CA TRP A 174 13.24 3.84 9.37
C TRP A 174 14.50 2.95 9.54
N PRO A 175 14.91 2.19 8.51
CA PRO A 175 16.01 1.22 8.63
C PRO A 175 17.42 1.82 8.52
N GLY A 176 17.55 3.14 8.43
CA GLY A 176 18.86 3.81 8.32
C GLY A 176 19.42 3.90 6.89
N LEU A 177 18.62 3.53 5.89
CA LEU A 177 18.97 3.70 4.47
C LEU A 177 18.76 5.15 4.01
N PRO A 178 19.59 5.72 3.11
CA PRO A 178 19.45 7.09 2.62
C PRO A 178 18.28 7.22 1.62
N LEU A 179 17.11 6.69 1.98
CA LEU A 179 15.88 6.59 1.22
C LEU A 179 14.69 6.93 2.13
N TYR A 180 13.64 7.50 1.54
CA TYR A 180 12.31 7.58 2.15
C TYR A 180 11.64 6.21 2.11
N ILE A 181 12.08 5.33 3.00
CA ILE A 181 11.57 3.99 3.23
C ILE A 181 11.25 3.80 4.72
N ASP A 182 10.21 3.04 5.01
CA ASP A 182 9.84 2.61 6.36
C ASP A 182 9.76 1.09 6.39
N SER A 183 10.16 0.46 7.48
CA SER A 183 10.07 -1.00 7.63
C SER A 183 9.26 -1.33 8.88
N PRO A 184 7.93 -1.15 8.85
CA PRO A 184 7.09 -1.19 10.05
C PRO A 184 6.76 -2.60 10.55
N GLY A 185 7.22 -3.65 9.86
CA GLY A 185 7.03 -5.05 10.27
C GLY A 185 5.61 -5.60 10.03
N TYR A 186 4.82 -4.99 9.13
CA TYR A 186 3.53 -5.56 8.74
C TYR A 186 3.76 -6.71 7.76
N SER A 187 3.38 -7.93 8.13
CA SER A 187 3.60 -9.09 7.27
C SER A 187 2.55 -9.16 6.16
N PRO A 188 2.95 -9.21 4.87
CA PRO A 188 2.02 -9.50 3.79
C PRO A 188 1.55 -10.96 3.87
N VAL A 189 0.30 -11.19 3.47
CA VAL A 189 -0.27 -12.53 3.35
C VAL A 189 -0.40 -12.88 1.88
N LEU A 190 0.35 -13.88 1.44
CA LEU A 190 0.28 -14.45 0.10
C LEU A 190 -0.50 -15.76 0.16
N ASN A 191 -1.63 -15.83 -0.56
CA ASN A 191 -2.50 -17.00 -0.56
C ASN A 191 -3.07 -17.27 -1.95
N GLY A 192 -2.54 -18.32 -2.60
CA GLY A 192 -2.93 -18.64 -3.97
C GLY A 192 -2.58 -17.47 -4.88
N LYS A 193 -3.60 -16.83 -5.47
CA LYS A 193 -3.41 -15.72 -6.41
C LYS A 193 -3.34 -14.34 -5.78
N GLU A 194 -3.51 -14.28 -4.48
CA GLU A 194 -3.74 -13.05 -3.76
C GLU A 194 -2.53 -12.67 -2.91
N VAL A 195 -2.22 -11.38 -2.92
CA VAL A 195 -1.41 -10.72 -1.91
C VAL A 195 -2.30 -9.74 -1.15
N SER A 196 -2.19 -9.72 0.17
CA SER A 196 -2.88 -8.74 1.00
C SER A 196 -2.00 -8.22 2.12
N LEU A 197 -2.21 -6.97 2.50
CA LEU A 197 -1.43 -6.30 3.52
C LEU A 197 -2.36 -5.42 4.36
N THR A 198 -2.29 -5.58 5.68
CA THR A 198 -3.14 -4.86 6.63
C THR A 198 -2.28 -3.94 7.48
N VAL A 199 -2.61 -2.65 7.46
CA VAL A 199 -1.83 -1.60 8.12
C VAL A 199 -2.73 -0.73 8.99
N PRO A 200 -2.23 -0.21 10.13
CA PRO A 200 -2.92 0.84 10.85
C PRO A 200 -2.89 2.11 9.99
N LEU A 201 -4.05 2.74 9.81
CA LEU A 201 -4.17 3.96 9.02
C LEU A 201 -5.33 4.80 9.57
N ALA A 202 -5.17 6.12 9.59
CA ALA A 202 -6.22 7.02 10.03
C ALA A 202 -7.50 6.81 9.19
N ALA A 203 -8.65 7.07 9.82
CA ALA A 203 -9.97 6.99 9.17
C ALA A 203 -10.22 8.23 8.30
N GLU A 204 -9.44 8.35 7.22
CA GLU A 204 -9.56 9.39 6.20
C GLU A 204 -9.83 8.79 4.82
N ALA A 205 -10.56 9.53 3.98
CA ALA A 205 -10.82 9.09 2.62
C ALA A 205 -9.51 9.04 1.83
N LEU A 206 -9.30 7.96 1.09
CA LEU A 206 -8.10 7.78 0.28
C LEU A 206 -8.47 7.23 -1.10
N ALA A 207 -7.63 7.58 -2.08
CA ALA A 207 -7.62 6.95 -3.38
C ALA A 207 -6.40 6.06 -3.53
N PHE A 208 -6.54 5.00 -4.33
CA PHE A 208 -5.48 4.03 -4.54
C PHE A 208 -5.53 3.43 -5.95
N ASP A 209 -4.44 2.75 -6.29
CA ASP A 209 -4.29 1.90 -7.47
C ASP A 209 -3.51 0.63 -7.10
N GLY A 210 -3.23 -0.21 -8.07
CA GLY A 210 -2.29 -1.32 -7.92
C GLY A 210 -1.26 -1.34 -9.04
N VAL A 211 -0.01 -1.59 -8.68
CA VAL A 211 1.10 -1.71 -9.61
C VAL A 211 1.93 -2.93 -9.24
N THR A 212 2.39 -3.68 -10.24
CA THR A 212 3.43 -4.70 -10.10
C THR A 212 4.70 -4.19 -10.75
N ALA A 213 5.80 -4.17 -10.02
CA ALA A 213 7.03 -3.54 -10.48
C ALA A 213 8.29 -4.32 -10.09
N GLY A 214 9.32 -4.16 -10.91
CA GLY A 214 10.70 -4.52 -10.60
C GLY A 214 11.48 -3.25 -10.29
N LEU A 215 12.26 -3.30 -9.22
CA LEU A 215 13.21 -2.24 -8.86
C LEU A 215 14.62 -2.82 -8.83
N GLN A 216 15.60 -1.94 -8.98
CA GLN A 216 17.00 -2.30 -8.87
C GLN A 216 17.75 -1.28 -8.02
N VAL A 217 18.54 -1.81 -7.07
CA VAL A 217 19.47 -1.01 -6.30
C VAL A 217 20.62 -0.61 -7.21
N ASN A 218 20.92 0.68 -7.25
CA ASN A 218 22.00 1.20 -8.06
C ASN A 218 23.36 0.86 -7.43
N ALA A 219 24.27 0.33 -8.23
CA ALA A 219 25.64 0.06 -7.78
C ALA A 219 26.48 1.34 -7.62
N ASN A 220 26.03 2.47 -8.18
CA ASN A 220 26.69 3.76 -8.04
C ASN A 220 26.05 4.58 -6.92
N ILE A 221 26.82 4.82 -5.85
CA ILE A 221 26.40 5.62 -4.69
C ILE A 221 26.10 7.11 -5.00
N HIS A 222 26.46 7.58 -6.20
CA HIS A 222 26.16 8.93 -6.67
C HIS A 222 24.93 9.00 -7.59
N ALA A 223 24.27 7.87 -7.82
CA ALA A 223 23.03 7.76 -8.58
C ALA A 223 21.86 7.45 -7.63
N PRO A 224 20.61 7.62 -8.06
CA PRO A 224 19.45 7.28 -7.24
C PRO A 224 19.57 5.84 -6.75
N LEU A 225 19.43 5.63 -5.44
CA LEU A 225 19.82 4.35 -4.85
C LEU A 225 18.87 3.22 -5.26
N LEU A 226 17.57 3.47 -5.40
CA LEU A 226 16.59 2.44 -5.74
C LEU A 226 15.65 2.92 -6.85
N CYS A 227 15.92 2.45 -8.08
CA CYS A 227 15.20 2.82 -9.28
C CYS A 227 14.10 1.80 -9.59
N VAL A 228 12.93 2.28 -10.03
CA VAL A 228 11.96 1.42 -10.73
C VAL A 228 12.54 1.14 -12.11
N THR A 229 12.80 -0.13 -12.42
CA THR A 229 13.36 -0.54 -13.72
C THR A 229 12.29 -1.07 -14.65
N ASP A 230 11.26 -1.70 -14.09
CA ASP A 230 10.20 -2.35 -14.84
C ASP A 230 8.85 -2.10 -14.17
N VAL A 231 7.87 -1.68 -14.97
CA VAL A 231 6.46 -1.65 -14.56
C VAL A 231 5.76 -2.76 -15.34
N PHE A 232 5.46 -3.87 -14.67
CA PHE A 232 4.86 -5.03 -15.29
C PHE A 232 3.40 -4.77 -15.63
N ASP A 233 2.65 -4.24 -14.66
CA ASP A 233 1.24 -3.93 -14.83
C ASP A 233 0.76 -2.80 -13.91
N ILE A 234 -0.27 -2.08 -14.36
CA ILE A 234 -0.95 -1.02 -13.62
C ILE A 234 -2.44 -1.30 -13.73
N ALA A 235 -3.14 -1.47 -12.60
CA ALA A 235 -4.52 -1.92 -12.61
C ALA A 235 -5.48 -0.95 -13.32
N SER A 236 -5.24 0.36 -13.21
CA SER A 236 -5.97 1.38 -13.99
C SER A 236 -5.47 1.56 -15.42
N GLY A 237 -4.28 1.05 -15.75
CA GLY A 237 -3.56 1.29 -17.00
C GLY A 237 -2.84 2.64 -17.10
N ASP A 238 -3.15 3.61 -16.25
CA ASP A 238 -2.62 4.99 -16.34
C ASP A 238 -2.19 5.62 -15.01
N LEU A 239 -2.31 4.89 -13.90
CA LEU A 239 -1.98 5.32 -12.54
C LEU A 239 -2.86 6.48 -12.03
N SER A 240 -4.09 6.62 -12.53
CA SER A 240 -5.04 7.68 -12.13
C SER A 240 -5.62 7.54 -10.72
N LEU A 241 -5.28 6.48 -9.99
CA LEU A 241 -5.81 6.13 -8.66
C LEU A 241 -7.35 6.09 -8.61
N PRO A 242 -8.00 5.28 -9.47
CA PRO A 242 -9.46 5.26 -9.56
C PRO A 242 -10.13 4.59 -8.35
N GLY A 243 -9.43 3.71 -7.61
CA GLY A 243 -9.95 3.10 -6.39
C GLY A 243 -10.20 4.14 -5.31
N LYS A 244 -11.33 4.06 -4.60
CA LYS A 244 -11.71 4.99 -3.52
C LYS A 244 -12.15 4.21 -2.28
N LEU A 245 -11.62 4.59 -1.13
CA LEU A 245 -12.00 4.08 0.18
C LEU A 245 -12.39 5.27 1.06
N GLU A 246 -13.66 5.29 1.48
CA GLU A 246 -14.24 6.36 2.32
C GLU A 246 -14.05 6.10 3.82
#